data_AF-A0A4Q3R968-F1
#
_entry.id   AF-A0A4Q3R968-F1
#
_cell.length_a   1.000
_cell.length_b   1.000
_cell.length_c   1.000
_cell.angle_alpha   90.00
_cell.angle_beta   90.00
_cell.angle_gamma   90.00
#
_symmetry.space_group_name_H-M   'P 1'
#
loop_
_entity.id
_entity.type
_entity.pdbx_description
1 polymer ?
#
loop_
_entity_poly.entity_id
_entity_poly.type
_entity_poly.pdbx_seq_one_letter_code
_entity_poly.pdbx_strand_id
1 'polypeptide(L)'
;MNMNFKRALLPTLIAGITLTTSAQKAVPNGWHLADPGTSGYNGISLDKAYQFLNGKKSQTVVVAVIDSGIDTTHEDLKPILWTNPKEIPGNGIDDDKNGYVDDVHGWNFLGGKDGRNVGKDSYEAARVYHRWKEKFGNITDPSKLSPADKDQYTMWAKAKNDAVKDVDMNSIALVRKIYDEVKRGDSVIAKDLGKTTYSVKDLKTYNPTVKEAEAFKRIMVGTAAQNNNNTDITNRNLLDEIESEISKADAATTAPQNYRGDIVKDNEADINDRFYGNNDVMAIGADHGTHVSGIIAAARGNKKGMDGIASNVRIMMVRAV
;
A
#
# COMPACT_ATOMS: atom_id res chain seq x y z
N MET A 1 3.82 -5.83 -2.86
CA MET A 1 5.08 -6.56 -2.65
C MET A 1 4.96 -7.31 -1.33
N ASN A 2 4.59 -8.59 -1.34
CA ASN A 2 4.50 -9.39 -0.11
C ASN A 2 5.90 -9.82 0.31
N MET A 3 6.57 -8.98 1.11
CA MET A 3 7.78 -9.38 1.82
C MET A 3 7.40 -10.43 2.88
N ASN A 4 7.93 -11.63 2.73
CA ASN A 4 7.77 -12.70 3.71
C ASN A 4 8.69 -12.39 4.91
N PHE A 5 8.22 -11.51 5.80
CA PHE A 5 8.99 -10.85 6.87
C PHE A 5 9.70 -11.82 7.82
N LYS A 6 9.11 -13.01 8.02
CA LYS A 6 9.70 -14.12 8.80
C LYS A 6 11.09 -14.55 8.32
N ARG A 7 11.42 -14.37 7.04
CA ARG A 7 12.71 -14.79 6.46
C ARG A 7 13.74 -13.68 6.33
N ALA A 8 13.35 -12.40 6.43
CA ALA A 8 14.24 -11.28 6.11
C ALA A 8 14.75 -10.53 7.35
N LEU A 9 13.89 -10.18 8.33
CA LEU A 9 14.30 -9.32 9.45
C LEU A 9 14.93 -10.06 10.64
N LEU A 10 14.42 -11.23 11.01
CA LEU A 10 14.99 -12.00 12.13
C LEU A 10 16.49 -12.33 11.91
N PRO A 11 16.93 -12.69 10.70
CA PRO A 11 18.35 -12.86 10.41
C PRO A 11 19.13 -11.54 10.35
N THR A 12 18.55 -10.42 9.89
CA THR A 12 19.29 -9.13 9.81
C THR A 12 19.45 -8.41 11.14
N LEU A 13 18.54 -8.63 12.09
CA LEU A 13 18.66 -8.10 13.44
C LEU A 13 19.68 -8.85 14.30
N ILE A 14 20.03 -10.09 13.92
CA ILE A 14 20.89 -10.98 14.71
C ILE A 14 22.23 -11.27 14.01
N ALA A 15 22.31 -11.23 12.68
CA ALA A 15 23.53 -11.57 11.95
C ALA A 15 24.15 -10.34 11.27
N GLY A 16 25.34 -9.97 11.73
CA GLY A 16 26.29 -9.17 10.96
C GLY A 16 26.72 -9.96 9.73
N ILE A 17 25.98 -9.82 8.63
CA ILE A 17 26.32 -10.47 7.36
C ILE A 17 27.13 -9.48 6.53
N THR A 18 28.43 -9.75 6.38
CA THR A 18 29.24 -9.22 5.30
C THR A 18 28.71 -9.75 3.97
N LEU A 19 28.02 -8.90 3.20
CA LEU A 19 27.61 -9.21 1.83
C LEU A 19 28.69 -8.74 0.86
N THR A 20 29.18 -9.68 0.06
CA THR A 20 29.95 -9.38 -1.16
C THR A 20 29.01 -8.78 -2.19
N THR A 21 29.29 -7.54 -2.60
CA THR A 21 28.56 -6.88 -3.68
C THR A 21 29.00 -7.48 -5.01
N SER A 22 28.23 -8.41 -5.56
CA SER A 22 28.30 -8.67 -7.01
C SER A 22 27.62 -7.51 -7.71
N ALA A 23 28.35 -6.79 -8.55
CA ALA A 23 27.80 -5.71 -9.37
C ALA A 23 26.81 -6.30 -10.38
N GLN A 24 25.53 -6.32 -10.04
CA GLN A 24 24.48 -6.64 -10.99
C GLN A 24 24.42 -5.53 -12.03
N LYS A 25 24.47 -5.90 -13.32
CA LYS A 25 24.34 -4.95 -14.43
C LYS A 25 23.00 -4.22 -14.27
N ALA A 26 23.03 -2.89 -14.33
CA ALA A 26 21.84 -2.08 -14.12
C ALA A 26 20.74 -2.46 -15.13
N VAL A 27 19.53 -2.70 -14.63
CA VAL A 27 18.37 -2.97 -15.47
C VAL A 27 17.96 -1.65 -16.14
N PRO A 28 17.81 -1.59 -17.47
CA PRO A 28 17.39 -0.38 -18.17
C PRO A 28 16.01 0.10 -17.72
N ASN A 29 15.82 1.42 -17.66
CA ASN A 29 14.51 2.01 -17.47
C ASN A 29 13.57 1.56 -18.60
N GLY A 30 12.31 1.24 -18.25
CA GLY A 30 11.32 0.80 -19.22
C GLY A 30 11.52 -0.63 -19.76
N TRP A 31 12.39 -1.44 -19.15
CA TRP A 31 12.63 -2.84 -19.58
C TRP A 31 11.33 -3.66 -19.72
N HIS A 32 10.33 -3.39 -18.87
CA HIS A 32 9.04 -4.08 -18.86
C HIS A 32 8.19 -3.76 -20.10
N LEU A 33 8.49 -2.68 -20.82
CA LEU A 33 7.84 -2.30 -22.08
C LEU A 33 8.55 -2.91 -23.31
N ALA A 34 9.80 -3.33 -23.14
CA ALA A 34 10.66 -3.78 -24.22
C ALA A 34 10.19 -5.11 -24.84
N ASP A 35 10.70 -5.40 -26.04
CA ASP A 35 10.49 -6.69 -26.69
C ASP A 35 11.52 -7.72 -26.22
N PRO A 36 11.10 -8.93 -25.78
CA PRO A 36 12.04 -9.96 -25.35
C PRO A 36 13.03 -10.39 -26.43
N GLY A 37 12.59 -10.43 -27.69
CA GLY A 37 13.40 -10.87 -28.82
C GLY A 37 14.55 -9.92 -29.18
N THR A 38 14.43 -8.62 -28.86
CA THR A 38 15.46 -7.62 -29.20
C THR A 38 16.22 -7.10 -27.99
N SER A 39 15.60 -7.07 -26.81
CA SER A 39 16.19 -6.47 -25.62
C SER A 39 16.85 -7.48 -24.67
N GLY A 40 16.47 -8.75 -24.74
CA GLY A 40 16.86 -9.77 -23.77
C GLY A 40 16.16 -9.65 -22.41
N TYR A 41 15.18 -8.74 -22.27
CA TYR A 41 14.33 -8.59 -21.09
C TYR A 41 12.91 -9.09 -21.37
N ASN A 42 12.30 -9.78 -20.39
CA ASN A 42 10.92 -10.28 -20.51
C ASN A 42 9.88 -9.15 -20.37
N GLY A 43 9.86 -8.21 -21.30
CA GLY A 43 8.85 -7.15 -21.40
C GLY A 43 7.65 -7.52 -22.28
N ILE A 44 6.71 -6.58 -22.39
CA ILE A 44 5.40 -6.80 -23.07
C ILE A 44 5.40 -6.46 -24.56
N SER A 45 6.54 -6.13 -25.16
CA SER A 45 6.65 -5.74 -26.58
C SER A 45 5.73 -4.56 -26.96
N LEU A 46 5.68 -3.52 -26.12
CA LEU A 46 4.69 -2.44 -26.24
C LEU A 46 4.78 -1.70 -27.59
N ASP A 47 5.99 -1.46 -28.10
CA ASP A 47 6.18 -0.78 -29.38
C ASP A 47 5.57 -1.56 -30.55
N LYS A 48 5.63 -2.90 -30.53
CA LYS A 48 4.99 -3.76 -31.54
C LYS A 48 3.47 -3.64 -31.48
N ALA A 49 2.89 -3.53 -30.29
CA ALA A 49 1.46 -3.30 -30.12
C ALA A 49 1.05 -1.94 -30.72
N TYR A 50 1.80 -0.86 -30.47
CA TYR A 50 1.52 0.45 -31.08
C TYR A 50 1.71 0.46 -32.60
N GLN A 51 2.72 -0.25 -33.13
CA GLN A 51 2.89 -0.44 -34.58
C GLN A 51 1.69 -1.14 -35.20
N PHE A 52 1.17 -2.21 -34.56
CA PHE A 52 -0.02 -2.91 -35.01
C PHE A 52 -1.28 -2.02 -34.98
N LEU A 53 -1.37 -1.10 -34.02
CA LEU A 53 -2.49 -0.16 -33.88
C LEU A 53 -2.42 1.04 -34.83
N ASN A 54 -1.31 1.24 -35.55
CA ASN A 54 -1.14 2.40 -36.42
C ASN A 54 -2.24 2.49 -37.48
N GLY A 55 -2.79 3.69 -37.67
CA GLY A 55 -3.92 3.96 -38.58
C GLY A 55 -5.29 3.49 -38.08
N LYS A 56 -5.39 2.80 -36.93
CA LYS A 56 -6.68 2.43 -36.34
C LYS A 56 -7.28 3.61 -35.56
N LYS A 57 -8.59 3.78 -35.64
CA LYS A 57 -9.32 4.80 -34.87
C LYS A 57 -9.35 4.39 -33.40
N SER A 58 -8.85 5.26 -32.53
CA SER A 58 -8.89 5.05 -31.08
C SER A 58 -10.20 5.53 -30.47
N GLN A 59 -10.60 4.91 -29.36
CA GLN A 59 -11.71 5.34 -28.51
C GLN A 59 -11.19 5.58 -27.10
N THR A 60 -11.66 6.63 -26.45
CA THR A 60 -11.26 6.93 -25.08
C THR A 60 -11.93 5.96 -24.13
N VAL A 61 -11.14 5.29 -23.30
CA VAL A 61 -11.63 4.34 -22.28
C VAL A 61 -11.40 4.94 -20.90
N VAL A 62 -12.44 4.92 -20.05
CA VAL A 62 -12.29 5.23 -18.63
C VAL A 62 -11.89 3.95 -17.91
N VAL A 63 -10.80 3.99 -17.15
CA VAL A 63 -10.30 2.88 -16.34
C VAL A 63 -10.45 3.28 -14.88
N ALA A 64 -11.31 2.56 -14.15
CA ALA A 64 -11.42 2.68 -12.71
C ALA A 64 -10.27 1.92 -12.03
N VAL A 65 -9.46 2.64 -11.25
CA VAL A 65 -8.36 2.06 -10.47
C VAL A 65 -8.83 1.96 -9.03
N ILE A 66 -9.01 0.73 -8.53
CA ILE A 66 -9.39 0.47 -7.15
C ILE A 66 -8.12 0.26 -6.33
N ASP A 67 -7.68 1.29 -5.60
CA ASP A 67 -6.37 1.29 -4.93
C ASP A 67 -6.36 2.23 -3.70
N SER A 68 -5.18 2.66 -3.24
CA SER A 68 -4.97 3.46 -2.03
C SER A 68 -5.22 4.96 -2.20
N GLY A 69 -5.58 5.39 -3.41
CA GLY A 69 -5.70 6.80 -3.82
C GLY A 69 -4.75 7.17 -4.96
N ILE A 70 -4.82 8.41 -5.43
CA ILE A 70 -3.99 8.93 -6.51
C ILE A 70 -3.52 10.35 -6.23
N ASP A 71 -2.25 10.64 -6.51
CA ASP A 71 -1.77 12.01 -6.54
C ASP A 71 -2.34 12.71 -7.79
N THR A 72 -3.46 13.40 -7.59
CA THR A 72 -4.13 14.20 -8.62
C THR A 72 -3.31 15.40 -9.09
N THR A 73 -2.23 15.75 -8.38
CA THR A 73 -1.32 16.85 -8.74
C THR A 73 -0.09 16.38 -9.50
N HIS A 74 0.15 15.06 -9.56
CA HIS A 74 1.32 14.48 -10.22
C HIS A 74 1.38 14.92 -11.69
N GLU A 75 2.50 15.51 -12.09
CA GLU A 75 2.63 16.17 -13.40
C GLU A 75 2.47 15.23 -14.60
N ASP A 76 2.74 13.94 -14.39
CA ASP A 76 2.60 12.88 -15.39
C ASP A 76 1.19 12.26 -15.45
N LEU A 77 0.36 12.49 -14.42
CA LEU A 77 -0.99 11.91 -14.30
C LEU A 77 -2.11 12.93 -14.44
N LYS A 78 -1.89 14.17 -14.01
CA LYS A 78 -2.88 15.26 -14.13
C LYS A 78 -3.58 15.33 -15.50
N PRO A 79 -2.90 15.23 -16.66
CA PRO A 79 -3.58 15.29 -17.97
C PRO A 79 -4.42 14.05 -18.32
N ILE A 80 -4.27 12.94 -17.60
CA ILE A 80 -4.99 11.67 -17.86
C ILE A 80 -6.05 11.34 -16.82
N LEU A 81 -6.26 12.19 -15.81
CA LEU A 81 -7.35 12.00 -14.85
C LEU A 81 -8.70 12.09 -15.57
N TRP A 82 -9.59 11.16 -15.25
CA TRP A 82 -10.99 11.27 -15.60
C TRP A 82 -11.62 12.39 -14.76
N THR A 83 -12.45 13.22 -15.39
CA THR A 83 -13.23 14.26 -14.72
C THR A 83 -14.69 13.95 -14.94
N ASN A 84 -15.50 13.83 -13.88
CA ASN A 84 -16.94 13.63 -13.99
C ASN A 84 -17.55 14.82 -14.75
N PRO A 85 -18.05 14.64 -15.99
CA PRO A 85 -18.57 15.76 -16.77
C PRO A 85 -19.91 16.28 -16.25
N LYS A 86 -20.51 15.62 -15.25
CA LYS A 86 -21.79 15.99 -14.66
C LYS A 86 -21.65 16.71 -13.31
N GLU A 87 -20.43 16.82 -12.77
CA GLU A 87 -20.14 17.52 -11.51
C GLU A 87 -19.59 18.92 -11.78
N ILE A 88 -19.89 19.86 -10.88
CA ILE A 88 -19.27 21.18 -10.78
C ILE A 88 -18.28 21.14 -9.61
N PRO A 89 -16.96 21.08 -9.86
CA PRO A 89 -15.98 20.85 -8.81
C PRO A 89 -16.05 21.84 -7.65
N GLY A 90 -16.25 21.32 -6.43
CA GLY A 90 -16.10 22.06 -5.17
C GLY A 90 -17.30 22.93 -4.83
N ASN A 91 -18.49 22.63 -5.38
CA ASN A 91 -19.72 23.35 -5.02
C ASN A 91 -20.42 22.75 -3.79
N GLY A 92 -19.97 21.59 -3.30
CA GLY A 92 -20.57 20.89 -2.16
C GLY A 92 -21.92 20.24 -2.47
N ILE A 93 -22.24 20.03 -3.75
CA ILE A 93 -23.50 19.48 -4.24
C ILE A 93 -23.20 18.19 -5.01
N ASP A 94 -24.11 17.21 -4.90
CA ASP A 94 -24.16 16.05 -5.80
C ASP A 94 -24.99 16.47 -7.03
N ASP A 95 -24.31 17.00 -8.05
CA ASP A 95 -24.92 17.62 -9.22
C ASP A 95 -25.61 16.57 -10.11
N ASP A 96 -25.01 15.39 -10.21
CA ASP A 96 -25.49 14.30 -11.05
C ASP A 96 -26.50 13.36 -10.34
N LYS A 97 -26.67 13.55 -9.02
CA LYS A 97 -27.60 12.83 -8.14
C LYS A 97 -27.29 11.35 -8.03
N ASN A 98 -26.01 10.98 -8.09
CA ASN A 98 -25.55 9.60 -7.94
C ASN A 98 -25.33 9.19 -6.46
N GLY A 99 -25.42 10.14 -5.53
CA GLY A 99 -25.23 9.97 -4.09
C GLY A 99 -23.82 10.30 -3.58
N TYR A 100 -22.94 10.82 -4.42
CA TYR A 100 -21.54 11.13 -4.11
C TYR A 100 -21.22 12.59 -4.45
N VAL A 101 -21.24 13.45 -3.43
CA VAL A 101 -20.99 14.89 -3.56
C VAL A 101 -19.59 15.18 -4.09
N ASP A 102 -19.47 15.96 -5.17
CA ASP A 102 -18.20 16.41 -5.75
C ASP A 102 -17.26 15.24 -6.14
N ASP A 103 -17.76 14.14 -6.70
CA ASP A 103 -16.97 12.96 -7.13
C ASP A 103 -16.16 13.19 -8.44
N VAL A 104 -15.46 14.32 -8.50
CA VAL A 104 -14.82 14.90 -9.69
C VAL A 104 -13.83 13.94 -10.37
N HIS A 105 -12.97 13.26 -9.61
CA HIS A 105 -11.95 12.35 -10.14
C HIS A 105 -12.18 10.88 -9.72
N GLY A 106 -13.38 10.60 -9.22
CA GLY A 106 -13.76 9.34 -8.58
C GLY A 106 -14.08 9.53 -7.10
N TRP A 107 -13.96 8.47 -6.31
CA TRP A 107 -14.49 8.44 -4.94
C TRP A 107 -13.59 7.72 -3.93
N ASN A 108 -13.65 8.14 -2.67
CA ASN A 108 -12.92 7.53 -1.57
C ASN A 108 -13.86 6.88 -0.55
N PHE A 109 -13.93 5.55 -0.59
CA PHE A 109 -14.71 4.72 0.34
C PHE A 109 -14.03 4.51 1.70
N LEU A 110 -12.79 4.98 1.86
CA LEU A 110 -12.05 5.01 3.11
C LEU A 110 -12.03 6.42 3.73
N GLY A 111 -12.94 7.28 3.28
CA GLY A 111 -13.18 8.61 3.80
C GLY A 111 -14.38 8.68 4.75
N GLY A 112 -14.31 9.58 5.72
CA GLY A 112 -15.42 9.99 6.56
C GLY A 112 -16.11 11.23 6.01
N LYS A 113 -17.41 11.39 6.31
CA LYS A 113 -18.19 12.60 5.97
C LYS A 113 -17.67 13.87 6.64
N ASP A 114 -16.84 13.73 7.67
CA ASP A 114 -16.16 14.81 8.38
C ASP A 114 -14.81 15.19 7.75
N GLY A 115 -14.49 14.62 6.58
CA GLY A 115 -13.24 14.88 5.85
C GLY A 115 -12.03 14.10 6.37
N ARG A 116 -12.17 13.29 7.43
CA ARG A 116 -11.08 12.40 7.87
C ARG A 116 -10.93 11.23 6.90
N ASN A 117 -9.73 10.68 6.81
CA ASN A 117 -9.44 9.52 5.98
C ASN A 117 -8.77 8.42 6.79
N VAL A 118 -9.16 7.17 6.55
CA VAL A 118 -8.47 6.00 7.12
C VAL A 118 -7.07 5.92 6.49
N GLY A 119 -6.04 6.22 7.27
CA GLY A 119 -4.63 6.11 6.84
C GLY A 119 -3.92 4.84 7.33
N LYS A 120 -4.54 4.13 8.28
CA LYS A 120 -4.06 2.87 8.86
C LYS A 120 -5.27 1.99 9.09
N ASP A 121 -5.17 0.72 8.72
CA ASP A 121 -6.22 -0.25 8.98
C ASP A 121 -5.64 -1.49 9.68
N SER A 122 -6.52 -2.19 10.38
CA SER A 122 -6.19 -3.43 11.06
C SER A 122 -6.09 -4.60 10.08
N TYR A 123 -5.44 -5.68 10.49
CA TYR A 123 -5.37 -6.89 9.66
C TYR A 123 -6.76 -7.56 9.58
N GLU A 124 -7.27 -7.81 8.37
CA GLU A 124 -8.63 -8.35 8.18
C GLU A 124 -8.88 -9.67 8.90
N ALA A 125 -7.93 -10.61 8.84
CA ALA A 125 -8.08 -11.89 9.54
C ALA A 125 -8.18 -11.70 11.06
N ALA A 126 -7.49 -10.70 11.62
CA ALA A 126 -7.65 -10.35 13.03
C ALA A 126 -9.06 -9.83 13.33
N ARG A 127 -9.58 -8.91 12.51
CA ARG A 127 -10.95 -8.39 12.68
C ARG A 127 -11.97 -9.51 12.64
N VAL A 128 -11.92 -10.36 11.63
CA VAL A 128 -12.86 -11.49 11.46
C VAL A 128 -12.74 -12.49 12.62
N TYR A 129 -11.51 -12.81 13.05
CA TYR A 129 -11.27 -13.70 14.18
C TYR A 129 -11.94 -13.16 15.44
N HIS A 130 -11.67 -11.91 15.82
CA HIS A 130 -12.23 -11.32 17.04
C HIS A 130 -13.73 -11.07 16.95
N ARG A 131 -14.24 -10.65 15.78
CA ARG A 131 -15.68 -10.39 15.53
C ARG A 131 -16.53 -11.62 15.85
N TRP A 132 -16.06 -12.82 15.54
CA TRP A 132 -16.83 -14.05 15.76
C TRP A 132 -16.27 -14.96 16.86
N LYS A 133 -15.26 -14.50 17.60
CA LYS A 133 -14.58 -15.30 18.64
C LYS A 133 -15.55 -15.76 19.72
N GLU A 134 -16.45 -14.90 20.19
CA GLU A 134 -17.42 -15.26 21.21
C GLU A 134 -18.44 -16.31 20.72
N LYS A 135 -18.88 -16.19 19.46
CA LYS A 135 -19.86 -17.09 18.84
C LYS A 135 -19.28 -18.48 18.56
N PHE A 136 -18.06 -18.54 18.04
CA PHE A 136 -17.48 -19.78 17.51
C PHE A 136 -16.33 -20.36 18.34
N GLY A 137 -15.77 -19.59 19.28
CA GLY A 137 -14.59 -19.96 20.06
C GLY A 137 -14.69 -21.27 20.84
N ASN A 138 -15.92 -21.61 21.28
CA ASN A 138 -16.21 -22.80 22.09
C ASN A 138 -16.85 -23.94 21.29
N ILE A 139 -17.02 -23.80 19.97
CA ILE A 139 -17.60 -24.85 19.13
C ILE A 139 -16.57 -25.96 18.94
N THR A 140 -16.91 -27.16 19.42
CA THR A 140 -16.08 -28.37 19.29
C THR A 140 -16.53 -29.29 18.15
N ASP A 141 -17.78 -29.16 17.70
CA ASP A 141 -18.37 -29.95 16.61
C ASP A 141 -19.13 -29.03 15.63
N PRO A 142 -18.45 -28.52 14.59
CA PRO A 142 -19.05 -27.63 13.59
C PRO A 142 -20.13 -28.29 12.72
N SER A 143 -20.25 -29.62 12.73
CA SER A 143 -21.22 -30.34 11.89
C SER A 143 -22.68 -30.03 12.27
N LYS A 144 -22.90 -29.64 13.52
CA LYS A 144 -24.22 -29.31 14.11
C LYS A 144 -24.67 -27.88 13.86
N LEU A 145 -23.81 -27.03 13.28
CA LEU A 145 -24.15 -25.65 12.97
C LEU A 145 -25.21 -25.57 11.87
N SER A 146 -26.01 -24.50 11.91
CA SER A 146 -26.90 -24.15 10.80
C SER A 146 -26.08 -23.88 9.52
N PRO A 147 -26.66 -23.97 8.31
CA PRO A 147 -25.94 -23.66 7.07
C PRO A 147 -25.28 -22.27 7.09
N ALA A 148 -26.01 -21.24 7.54
CA ALA A 148 -25.48 -19.87 7.64
C ALA A 148 -24.32 -19.78 8.66
N ASP A 149 -24.42 -20.48 9.80
CA ASP A 149 -23.35 -20.50 10.79
C ASP A 149 -22.14 -21.31 10.33
N LYS A 150 -22.31 -22.32 9.47
CA LYS A 150 -21.20 -23.11 8.90
C LYS A 150 -20.30 -22.26 8.01
N ASP A 151 -20.90 -21.42 7.16
CA ASP A 151 -20.13 -20.53 6.29
C ASP A 151 -19.36 -19.49 7.11
N GLN A 152 -20.04 -18.87 8.08
CA GLN A 152 -19.41 -17.93 9.02
C GLN A 152 -18.31 -18.59 9.87
N TYR A 153 -18.54 -19.81 10.37
CA TYR A 153 -17.55 -20.57 11.12
C TYR A 153 -16.32 -20.91 10.27
N THR A 154 -16.52 -21.29 9.00
CA THR A 154 -15.42 -21.62 8.08
C THR A 154 -14.53 -20.40 7.84
N MET A 155 -15.14 -19.25 7.58
CA MET A 155 -14.43 -17.97 7.45
C MET A 155 -13.70 -17.60 8.74
N TRP A 156 -14.36 -17.71 9.89
CA TRP A 156 -13.75 -17.44 11.20
C TRP A 156 -12.59 -18.40 11.52
N ALA A 157 -12.72 -19.69 11.24
CA ALA A 157 -11.69 -20.69 11.51
C ALA A 157 -10.42 -20.42 10.67
N LYS A 158 -10.60 -20.05 9.39
CA LYS A 158 -9.49 -19.57 8.55
C LYS A 158 -8.86 -18.31 9.13
N ALA A 159 -9.67 -17.32 9.50
CA ALA A 159 -9.19 -16.07 10.06
C ALA A 159 -8.43 -16.26 11.39
N LYS A 160 -8.92 -17.15 12.27
CA LYS A 160 -8.24 -17.57 13.51
C LYS A 160 -6.88 -18.19 13.19
N ASN A 161 -6.82 -19.10 12.22
CA ASN A 161 -5.57 -19.72 11.82
C ASN A 161 -4.58 -18.67 11.30
N ASP A 162 -5.02 -17.77 10.41
CA ASP A 162 -4.16 -16.75 9.81
C ASP A 162 -3.70 -15.70 10.84
N ALA A 163 -4.53 -15.38 11.84
CA ALA A 163 -4.20 -14.42 12.89
C ALA A 163 -3.33 -15.01 14.03
N VAL A 164 -3.32 -16.33 14.24
CA VAL A 164 -2.75 -16.93 15.47
C VAL A 164 -1.68 -17.99 15.22
N LYS A 165 -1.76 -18.80 14.15
CA LYS A 165 -0.98 -20.05 13.97
C LYS A 165 0.53 -19.89 14.18
N ASP A 166 1.01 -18.69 13.88
CA ASP A 166 2.38 -18.44 13.51
C ASP A 166 3.02 -17.32 14.35
N VAL A 167 2.37 -16.96 15.46
CA VAL A 167 2.77 -15.89 16.38
C VAL A 167 3.61 -16.47 17.52
N ASP A 168 4.91 -16.13 17.53
CA ASP A 168 5.80 -16.40 18.65
C ASP A 168 5.97 -15.14 19.52
N MET A 169 5.37 -15.17 20.71
CA MET A 169 5.39 -14.04 21.64
C MET A 169 6.79 -13.69 22.16
N ASN A 170 7.70 -14.66 22.24
CA ASN A 170 9.08 -14.40 22.67
C ASN A 170 9.85 -13.64 21.58
N SER A 171 9.69 -14.07 20.33
CA SER A 171 10.25 -13.35 19.17
C SER A 171 9.70 -11.92 19.08
N ILE A 172 8.40 -11.73 19.33
CA ILE A 172 7.77 -10.40 19.28
C ILE A 172 8.23 -9.50 20.44
N ALA A 173 8.45 -10.04 21.64
CA ALA A 173 9.04 -9.28 22.74
C ALA A 173 10.43 -8.74 22.39
N LEU A 174 11.25 -9.54 21.69
CA LEU A 174 12.54 -9.11 21.17
C LEU A 174 12.38 -8.01 20.10
N VAL A 175 11.47 -8.19 19.14
CA VAL A 175 11.16 -7.19 18.10
C VAL A 175 10.73 -5.85 18.71
N ARG A 176 9.90 -5.86 19.76
CA ARG A 176 9.50 -4.62 20.47
C ARG A 176 10.67 -3.88 21.08
N LYS A 177 11.58 -4.59 21.75
CA LYS A 177 12.78 -3.99 22.35
C LYS A 177 13.65 -3.33 21.27
N ILE A 178 13.85 -4.03 20.16
CA ILE A 178 14.56 -3.51 18.99
C ILE A 178 13.85 -2.29 18.42
N TYR A 179 12.53 -2.33 18.30
CA TYR A 179 11.74 -1.24 17.75
C TYR A 179 11.85 0.05 18.59
N ASP A 180 11.95 -0.06 19.92
CA ASP A 180 12.24 1.09 20.78
C ASP A 180 13.62 1.71 20.52
N GLU A 181 14.64 0.90 20.25
CA GLU A 181 15.98 1.38 19.83
C GLU A 181 15.92 2.03 18.44
N VAL A 182 15.21 1.40 17.50
CA VAL A 182 14.98 1.90 16.14
C VAL A 182 14.30 3.27 16.17
N LYS A 183 13.25 3.47 16.96
CA LYS A 183 12.57 4.77 17.11
C LYS A 183 13.48 5.85 17.66
N ARG A 184 14.36 5.53 18.60
CA ARG A 184 15.36 6.49 19.11
C ARG A 184 16.35 6.88 18.01
N GLY A 185 16.82 5.90 17.23
CA GLY A 185 17.67 6.14 16.08
C GLY A 185 16.99 7.03 15.04
N ASP A 186 15.76 6.71 14.63
CA ASP A 186 14.93 7.52 13.72
C ASP A 186 14.81 8.97 14.20
N SER A 187 14.44 9.15 15.47
CA SER A 187 14.24 10.48 16.04
C SER A 187 15.51 11.34 15.99
N VAL A 188 16.69 10.74 16.19
CA VAL A 188 17.96 11.48 16.10
C VAL A 188 18.28 11.84 14.65
N ILE A 189 18.20 10.89 13.73
CA ILE A 189 18.48 11.14 12.31
C ILE A 189 17.50 12.18 11.75
N ALA A 190 16.20 12.04 12.03
CA ALA A 190 15.18 12.98 11.60
C ALA A 190 15.49 14.40 12.07
N LYS A 191 15.91 14.55 13.33
CA LYS A 191 16.32 15.83 13.91
C LYS A 191 17.57 16.39 13.23
N ASP A 192 18.60 15.57 13.06
CA ASP A 192 19.88 16.00 12.48
C ASP A 192 19.75 16.38 11.00
N LEU A 193 18.86 15.72 10.26
CA LEU A 193 18.54 16.05 8.86
C LEU A 193 17.49 17.17 8.71
N GLY A 194 16.78 17.52 9.78
CA GLY A 194 15.64 18.44 9.72
C GLY A 194 14.47 17.92 8.89
N LYS A 195 14.28 16.59 8.83
CA LYS A 195 13.25 15.92 8.01
C LYS A 195 12.52 14.85 8.82
N THR A 196 11.20 14.79 8.69
CA THR A 196 10.39 13.70 9.28
C THR A 196 10.43 12.41 8.46
N THR A 197 10.58 12.55 7.14
CA THR A 197 10.75 11.46 6.18
C THR A 197 12.06 11.64 5.42
N TYR A 198 12.87 10.59 5.39
CA TYR A 198 14.14 10.56 4.68
C TYR A 198 14.41 9.16 4.14
N SER A 199 15.14 9.09 3.04
CA SER A 199 15.48 7.88 2.32
C SER A 199 16.90 7.41 2.62
N VAL A 200 17.26 6.21 2.17
CA VAL A 200 18.65 5.72 2.21
C VAL A 200 19.57 6.63 1.37
N LYS A 201 19.06 7.33 0.35
CA LYS A 201 19.84 8.34 -0.41
C LYS A 201 20.32 9.47 0.50
N ASP A 202 19.45 9.96 1.39
CA ASP A 202 19.78 11.03 2.34
C ASP A 202 20.87 10.60 3.34
N LEU A 203 20.98 9.29 3.61
CA LEU A 203 21.93 8.75 4.59
C LEU A 203 23.34 8.52 4.06
N LYS A 204 23.57 8.69 2.75
CA LYS A 204 24.87 8.40 2.12
C LYS A 204 26.01 9.20 2.74
N THR A 205 25.79 10.49 2.98
CA THR A 205 26.78 11.42 3.55
C THR A 205 26.54 11.73 5.03
N TYR A 206 25.45 11.21 5.60
CA TYR A 206 25.11 11.42 6.99
C TYR A 206 25.99 10.54 7.90
N ASN A 207 26.71 11.15 8.84
CA ASN A 207 27.58 10.45 9.78
C ASN A 207 26.99 10.55 11.21
N PRO A 208 26.34 9.48 11.71
CA PRO A 208 25.76 9.47 13.03
C PRO A 208 26.80 9.67 14.13
N THR A 209 26.48 10.47 15.15
CA THR A 209 27.34 10.69 16.33
C THR A 209 26.92 9.86 17.54
N VAL A 210 25.73 9.25 17.50
CA VAL A 210 25.17 8.40 18.56
C VAL A 210 24.90 6.99 18.06
N LYS A 211 25.01 6.01 18.96
CA LYS A 211 24.96 4.58 18.65
C LYS A 211 23.61 4.15 18.07
N GLU A 212 22.51 4.71 18.56
CA GLU A 212 21.14 4.40 18.12
C GLU A 212 20.91 4.84 16.67
N ALA A 213 21.39 6.05 16.31
CA ALA A 213 21.32 6.55 14.94
C ALA A 213 22.23 5.74 14.00
N GLU A 214 23.40 5.31 14.48
CA GLU A 214 24.28 4.41 13.72
C GLU A 214 23.64 3.05 13.46
N ALA A 215 23.01 2.46 14.48
CA ALA A 215 22.27 1.22 14.35
C ALA A 215 21.11 1.35 13.37
N PHE A 216 20.31 2.43 13.46
CA PHE A 216 19.18 2.60 12.55
C PHE A 216 19.62 2.86 11.10
N LYS A 217 20.68 3.66 10.89
CA LYS A 217 21.29 3.82 9.56
C LYS A 217 21.70 2.47 8.97
N ARG A 218 22.35 1.60 9.75
CA ARG A 218 22.75 0.25 9.29
C ARG A 218 21.55 -0.58 8.87
N ILE A 219 20.45 -0.55 9.64
CA ILE A 219 19.23 -1.27 9.29
C ILE A 219 18.67 -0.76 7.96
N MET A 220 18.53 0.56 7.78
CA MET A 220 18.00 1.13 6.54
C MET A 220 18.87 0.77 5.32
N VAL A 221 20.20 0.89 5.43
CA VAL A 221 21.13 0.52 4.36
C VAL A 221 21.09 -0.98 4.06
N GLY A 222 21.00 -1.82 5.10
CA GLY A 222 20.86 -3.27 4.96
C GLY A 222 19.56 -3.65 4.24
N THR A 223 18.44 -3.02 4.59
CA THR A 223 17.15 -3.21 3.92
C THR A 223 17.23 -2.80 2.45
N ALA A 224 17.85 -1.65 2.13
CA ALA A 224 18.06 -1.24 0.74
C ALA A 224 18.87 -2.28 -0.05
N ALA A 225 19.96 -2.80 0.53
CA ALA A 225 20.82 -3.79 -0.12
C ALA A 225 20.04 -5.08 -0.47
N GLN A 226 19.16 -5.53 0.42
CA GLN A 226 18.30 -6.69 0.18
C GLN A 226 17.20 -6.44 -0.86
N ASN A 227 16.85 -5.18 -1.09
CA ASN A 227 15.82 -4.76 -2.03
C ASN A 227 16.44 -4.23 -3.33
N ASN A 228 17.38 -4.97 -3.91
CA ASN A 228 18.07 -4.60 -5.15
C ASN A 228 18.78 -3.24 -5.08
N ASN A 229 19.37 -2.92 -3.92
CA ASN A 229 19.95 -1.60 -3.63
C ASN A 229 18.94 -0.44 -3.81
N ASN A 230 17.66 -0.68 -3.53
CA ASN A 230 16.64 0.36 -3.59
C ASN A 230 16.89 1.42 -2.50
N THR A 231 17.53 2.51 -2.92
CA THR A 231 17.84 3.62 -2.01
C THR A 231 16.67 4.57 -1.74
N ASP A 232 15.53 4.37 -2.40
CA ASP A 232 14.30 5.15 -2.18
C ASP A 232 13.50 4.70 -0.95
N ILE A 233 13.88 3.57 -0.33
CA ILE A 233 13.27 3.13 0.93
C ILE A 233 13.44 4.21 2.00
N THR A 234 12.32 4.62 2.57
CA THR A 234 12.26 5.64 3.62
C THR A 234 12.25 5.03 5.01
N ASN A 235 12.58 5.86 6.01
CA ASN A 235 12.39 5.52 7.42
C ASN A 235 10.94 5.11 7.72
N ARG A 236 9.94 5.79 7.12
CA ARG A 236 8.53 5.47 7.33
C ARG A 236 8.17 4.08 6.83
N ASN A 237 8.64 3.70 5.63
CA ASN A 237 8.40 2.35 5.11
C ASN A 237 8.85 1.27 6.10
N LEU A 238 10.03 1.43 6.70
CA LEU A 238 10.59 0.46 7.65
C LEU A 238 9.85 0.48 8.99
N LEU A 239 9.53 1.66 9.53
CA LEU A 239 8.83 1.79 10.80
C LEU A 239 7.41 1.24 10.73
N ASP A 240 6.67 1.59 9.68
CA ASP A 240 5.29 1.15 9.46
C ASP A 240 5.23 -0.37 9.28
N GLU A 241 6.23 -0.96 8.64
CA GLU A 241 6.33 -2.41 8.48
C GLU A 241 6.58 -3.13 9.81
N ILE A 242 7.50 -2.63 10.65
CA ILE A 242 7.73 -3.20 11.99
C ILE A 242 6.48 -3.05 12.87
N GLU A 243 5.82 -1.89 12.84
CA GLU A 243 4.56 -1.66 13.55
C GLU A 243 3.44 -2.60 13.10
N SER A 244 3.33 -2.84 11.79
CA SER A 244 2.36 -3.76 11.22
C SER A 244 2.56 -5.18 11.75
N GLU A 245 3.80 -5.65 11.82
CA GLU A 245 4.10 -6.99 12.34
C GLU A 245 3.84 -7.10 13.85
N ILE A 246 4.20 -6.08 14.64
CA ILE A 246 3.85 -6.04 16.07
C ILE A 246 2.31 -6.08 16.23
N SER A 247 1.59 -5.27 15.46
CA SER A 247 0.12 -5.21 15.51
C SER A 247 -0.53 -6.54 15.10
N LYS A 248 0.00 -7.23 14.09
CA LYS A 248 -0.48 -8.56 13.68
C LYS A 248 -0.24 -9.61 14.77
N ALA A 249 0.90 -9.55 15.46
CA ALA A 249 1.15 -10.45 16.58
C ALA A 249 0.21 -10.18 17.76
N ASP A 250 -0.02 -8.91 18.07
CA ASP A 250 -0.94 -8.52 19.16
C ASP A 250 -2.37 -8.96 18.91
N ALA A 251 -2.77 -9.00 17.65
CA ALA A 251 -4.06 -9.54 17.24
C ALA A 251 -4.29 -11.01 17.64
N ALA A 252 -3.26 -11.79 18.00
CA ALA A 252 -3.48 -13.13 18.52
C ALA A 252 -4.26 -13.13 19.86
N THR A 253 -4.09 -12.07 20.66
CA THR A 253 -4.63 -11.99 22.02
C THR A 253 -5.56 -10.80 22.23
N THR A 254 -5.32 -9.71 21.50
CA THR A 254 -6.01 -8.42 21.68
C THR A 254 -6.86 -8.11 20.46
N ALA A 255 -8.09 -7.64 20.66
CA ALA A 255 -8.92 -7.19 19.56
C ALA A 255 -8.26 -5.99 18.87
N PRO A 256 -8.14 -5.99 17.53
CA PRO A 256 -7.51 -4.88 16.82
C PRO A 256 -8.38 -3.62 16.87
N GLN A 257 -7.76 -2.44 16.75
CA GLN A 257 -8.48 -1.17 16.70
C GLN A 257 -9.37 -1.06 15.46
N ASN A 258 -10.55 -0.47 15.61
CA ASN A 258 -11.51 -0.27 14.52
C ASN A 258 -11.37 1.10 13.84
N TYR A 259 -10.27 1.31 13.12
CA TYR A 259 -9.99 2.58 12.45
C TYR A 259 -11.08 2.98 11.44
N ARG A 260 -11.55 2.03 10.62
CA ARG A 260 -12.60 2.25 9.62
C ARG A 260 -13.92 2.67 10.28
N GLY A 261 -14.38 1.92 11.28
CA GLY A 261 -15.61 2.24 12.01
C GLY A 261 -15.56 3.59 12.74
N ASP A 262 -14.37 4.08 13.10
CA ASP A 262 -14.19 5.40 13.72
C ASP A 262 -14.30 6.57 12.73
N ILE A 263 -14.01 6.34 11.45
CA ILE A 263 -13.89 7.37 10.42
C ILE A 263 -15.04 7.28 9.42
N VAL A 264 -15.19 6.14 8.75
CA VAL A 264 -16.09 5.96 7.61
C VAL A 264 -17.55 5.87 8.05
N LYS A 265 -17.79 5.24 9.23
CA LYS A 265 -19.13 5.02 9.80
C LYS A 265 -20.06 4.20 8.90
N ASP A 266 -19.49 3.37 8.03
CA ASP A 266 -20.21 2.41 7.21
C ASP A 266 -20.50 1.11 7.98
N ASN A 267 -21.35 0.28 7.39
CA ASN A 267 -21.67 -1.07 7.83
C ASN A 267 -21.02 -2.09 6.90
N GLU A 268 -19.81 -2.53 7.26
CA GLU A 268 -19.05 -3.56 6.53
C GLU A 268 -19.80 -4.90 6.33
N ALA A 269 -20.84 -5.17 7.14
CA ALA A 269 -21.62 -6.39 7.04
C ALA A 269 -22.80 -6.28 6.06
N ASP A 270 -23.11 -5.10 5.55
CA ASP A 270 -24.19 -4.87 4.59
C ASP A 270 -23.63 -4.46 3.22
N ILE A 271 -23.72 -5.36 2.25
CA ILE A 271 -23.32 -5.09 0.86
C ILE A 271 -24.17 -4.01 0.17
N ASN A 272 -25.32 -3.67 0.76
CA ASN A 272 -26.20 -2.61 0.27
C ASN A 272 -25.96 -1.28 0.97
N ASP A 273 -25.04 -1.21 1.93
CA ASP A 273 -24.64 0.07 2.50
C ASP A 273 -23.96 0.92 1.43
N ARG A 274 -24.46 2.15 1.29
CA ARG A 274 -24.14 3.07 0.18
C ARG A 274 -24.08 4.49 0.71
N PHE A 275 -23.49 5.38 -0.08
CA PHE A 275 -23.45 6.82 0.21
C PHE A 275 -22.64 7.17 1.48
N TYR A 276 -21.55 6.43 1.67
CA TYR A 276 -20.46 6.73 2.59
C TYR A 276 -19.19 7.06 1.80
N GLY A 277 -18.16 7.56 2.49
CA GLY A 277 -16.95 8.05 1.86
C GLY A 277 -16.90 9.57 1.72
N ASN A 278 -15.92 10.05 0.97
CA ASN A 278 -15.77 11.44 0.57
C ASN A 278 -15.09 11.54 -0.82
N ASN A 279 -14.93 12.76 -1.32
CA ASN A 279 -14.31 13.05 -2.62
C ASN A 279 -12.78 13.21 -2.58
N ASP A 280 -12.13 12.99 -1.43
CA ASP A 280 -10.68 13.10 -1.31
C ASP A 280 -10.00 11.81 -1.79
N VAL A 281 -9.82 11.70 -3.12
CA VAL A 281 -9.16 10.56 -3.75
C VAL A 281 -7.64 10.58 -3.64
N MET A 282 -7.05 11.69 -3.22
CA MET A 282 -5.62 11.74 -2.91
C MET A 282 -5.40 11.13 -1.53
N ALA A 283 -6.04 11.70 -0.51
CA ALA A 283 -5.97 11.28 0.88
C ALA A 283 -4.53 10.91 1.32
N ILE A 284 -4.41 10.15 2.41
CA ILE A 284 -3.12 9.65 2.88
C ILE A 284 -2.82 8.33 2.14
N GLY A 285 -1.59 8.18 1.64
CA GLY A 285 -1.10 6.92 1.06
C GLY A 285 -1.34 6.77 -0.45
N ALA A 286 -1.46 7.86 -1.19
CA ALA A 286 -1.72 7.85 -2.64
C ALA A 286 -0.63 7.21 -3.51
N ASP A 287 0.55 6.89 -2.96
CA ASP A 287 1.73 6.49 -3.72
C ASP A 287 1.51 5.22 -4.57
N HIS A 288 0.83 4.21 -4.01
CA HIS A 288 0.63 2.94 -4.70
C HIS A 288 -0.33 3.10 -5.89
N GLY A 289 -1.49 3.71 -5.69
CA GLY A 289 -2.43 3.97 -6.79
C GLY A 289 -1.90 4.98 -7.81
N THR A 290 -1.04 5.92 -7.41
CA THR A 290 -0.27 6.79 -8.32
C THR A 290 0.66 5.97 -9.21
N HIS A 291 1.44 5.06 -8.62
CA HIS A 291 2.34 4.18 -9.34
C HIS A 291 1.60 3.26 -10.32
N VAL A 292 0.51 2.62 -9.86
CA VAL A 292 -0.35 1.76 -10.71
C VAL A 292 -0.95 2.56 -11.85
N SER A 293 -1.49 3.75 -11.58
CA SER A 293 -2.07 4.64 -12.60
C SER A 293 -1.03 5.10 -13.62
N GLY A 294 0.21 5.33 -13.18
CA GLY A 294 1.33 5.64 -14.06
C GLY A 294 1.67 4.52 -15.02
N ILE A 295 1.73 3.27 -14.55
CA ILE A 295 1.93 2.10 -15.42
C ILE A 295 0.83 2.03 -16.48
N ILE A 296 -0.43 2.26 -16.10
CA ILE A 296 -1.56 2.19 -17.01
C ILE A 296 -1.51 3.32 -18.05
N ALA A 297 -1.34 4.56 -17.61
CA ALA A 297 -1.78 5.74 -18.36
C ALA A 297 -0.85 6.95 -18.31
N ALA A 298 0.31 6.91 -17.66
CA ALA A 298 1.22 8.06 -17.59
C ALA A 298 1.40 8.74 -18.96
N ALA A 299 1.40 10.06 -18.96
CA ALA A 299 1.35 10.86 -20.17
C ALA A 299 2.58 10.62 -21.05
N ARG A 300 2.35 9.95 -22.17
CA ARG A 300 3.44 9.52 -23.05
C ARG A 300 4.16 10.68 -23.73
N GLY A 301 5.48 10.57 -23.87
CA GLY A 301 6.32 11.48 -24.65
C GLY A 301 6.56 12.86 -24.01
N ASN A 302 6.16 13.06 -22.75
CA ASN A 302 6.30 14.35 -22.06
C ASN A 302 7.66 14.57 -21.39
N LYS A 303 8.52 13.53 -21.32
CA LYS A 303 9.86 13.53 -20.71
C LYS A 303 9.91 13.81 -19.19
N LYS A 304 8.78 13.69 -18.48
CA LYS A 304 8.69 13.92 -17.02
C LYS A 304 8.77 12.63 -16.20
N GLY A 305 8.33 11.52 -16.79
CA GLY A 305 8.35 10.22 -16.15
C GLY A 305 8.47 9.08 -17.16
N MET A 306 7.68 8.03 -16.95
CA MET A 306 7.61 6.88 -17.85
C MET A 306 6.44 7.01 -18.82
N ASP A 307 6.55 6.41 -19.99
CA ASP A 307 5.40 6.26 -20.88
C ASP A 307 4.45 5.20 -20.31
N GLY A 308 3.21 5.59 -20.02
CA GLY A 308 2.15 4.65 -19.66
C GLY A 308 1.82 3.69 -20.80
N ILE A 309 1.25 2.52 -20.46
CA ILE A 309 0.91 1.48 -21.44
C ILE A 309 -0.09 2.01 -22.49
N ALA A 310 -1.13 2.73 -22.07
CA ALA A 310 -2.22 3.17 -22.94
C ALA A 310 -2.30 4.71 -23.07
N SER A 311 -2.37 5.21 -24.31
CA SER A 311 -2.37 6.65 -24.61
C SER A 311 -3.74 7.33 -24.63
N ASN A 312 -4.83 6.58 -24.85
CA ASN A 312 -6.19 7.12 -24.94
C ASN A 312 -7.09 6.58 -23.82
N VAL A 313 -6.63 6.72 -22.59
CA VAL A 313 -7.39 6.33 -21.40
C VAL A 313 -7.58 7.52 -20.46
N ARG A 314 -8.57 7.42 -19.58
CA ARG A 314 -8.77 8.34 -18.46
C ARG A 314 -8.87 7.54 -17.17
N ILE A 315 -8.12 7.94 -16.15
CA ILE A 315 -8.07 7.24 -14.86
C ILE A 315 -9.10 7.83 -13.91
N MET A 316 -10.04 7.00 -13.47
CA MET A 316 -10.96 7.31 -12.37
C MET A 316 -10.46 6.58 -11.12
N MET A 317 -10.22 7.29 -10.03
CA MET A 317 -9.71 6.67 -8.80
C MET A 317 -10.86 6.25 -7.90
N VAL A 318 -10.81 5.00 -7.44
CA VAL A 318 -11.70 4.44 -6.43
C VAL A 318 -10.83 4.03 -5.24
N ARG A 319 -10.76 4.88 -4.22
CA ARG A 319 -9.95 4.58 -3.04
C ARG A 319 -10.69 3.61 -2.12
N ALA A 320 -10.16 2.41 -1.97
CA ALA A 320 -10.79 1.32 -1.20
C ALA A 320 -9.79 0.29 -0.63
N VAL A 321 -8.48 0.61 -0.63
CA VAL A 321 -7.37 -0.27 -0.20
C VAL A 321 -6.52 0.39 0.87
#